data_AF-A0AA96JQZ4-F1
#
_entry.id   AF-A0AA96JQZ4-F1
#
_cell.length_a   1.000
_cell.length_b   1.000
_cell.length_c   1.000
_cell.angle_alpha   90.00
_cell.angle_beta   90.00
_cell.angle_gamma   90.00
#
_symmetry.space_group_name_H-M   'P 1'
#
loop_
_entity.id
_entity.type
_entity.pdbx_description
1 polymer ?
#
loop_
_entity_poly.entity_id
_entity_poly.type
_entity_poly.pdbx_seq_one_letter_code
_entity_poly.pdbx_strand_id
1 'polypeptide(L)'
;MACPLLLPEDLDHDIALIVDGDLVVHGFLDDYVSGIGLLVVLGDLVVRDLVSRGSVYVAGDLRAEGIVYGHYNDFTFEVGGAVHGRALVLADKSASYTVGELEVEIDSYDPTREQLRAAREILVPQAYEGGAERARRGKRPKLDRPSYRPVCGRLHAGEPLFRAPD
;
A
#
# COMPACT_ATOMS: atom_id res chain seq x y z
N MET A 1 18.29 22.69 2.26
CA MET A 1 17.76 21.33 2.02
C MET A 1 18.38 20.42 3.07
N ALA A 2 17.55 19.86 3.95
CA ALA A 2 18.00 18.82 4.87
C ALA A 2 18.22 17.51 4.08
N CYS A 3 19.10 16.66 4.57
CA CYS A 3 19.29 15.34 3.98
C CYS A 3 18.09 14.45 4.38
N PRO A 4 17.47 13.69 3.45
CA PRO A 4 16.39 12.77 3.81
C PRO A 4 16.87 11.75 4.83
N LEU A 5 15.97 11.27 5.69
CA LEU A 5 16.20 10.05 6.45
C LEU A 5 16.12 8.87 5.46
N LEU A 6 17.23 8.17 5.29
CA LEU A 6 17.36 7.06 4.34
C LEU A 6 17.40 5.73 5.08
N LEU A 7 16.45 4.86 4.78
CA LEU A 7 16.40 3.49 5.24
C LEU A 7 16.62 2.55 4.04
N PRO A 8 17.76 1.83 3.97
CA PRO A 8 18.12 1.01 2.82
C PRO A 8 17.34 -0.30 2.72
N GLU A 9 16.66 -0.70 3.80
CA GLU A 9 15.98 -1.98 3.95
C GLU A 9 14.51 -1.76 4.27
N ASP A 10 13.78 -2.86 4.47
CA ASP A 10 12.39 -2.84 4.91
C ASP A 10 12.27 -2.16 6.30
N LEU A 11 11.15 -1.49 6.54
CA LEU A 11 10.82 -0.84 7.80
C LEU A 11 9.55 -1.45 8.36
N ASP A 12 9.74 -2.32 9.34
CA ASP A 12 8.67 -2.78 10.23
C ASP A 12 8.66 -1.91 11.48
N HIS A 13 7.51 -1.34 11.83
CA HIS A 13 7.41 -0.56 13.05
C HIS A 13 6.06 -0.74 13.76
N ASP A 14 6.11 -0.73 15.09
CA ASP A 14 4.96 -0.78 15.99
C ASP A 14 4.98 0.37 17.03
N ILE A 15 5.81 1.39 16.76
CA ILE A 15 5.99 2.60 17.56
C ILE A 15 5.57 3.85 16.78
N ALA A 16 5.68 5.01 17.41
CA ALA A 16 5.59 6.29 16.71
C ALA A 16 6.94 6.65 16.06
N LEU A 17 6.96 6.80 14.74
CA LEU A 17 8.07 7.34 13.97
C LEU A 17 7.67 8.72 13.42
N ILE A 18 8.42 9.75 13.82
CA ILE A 18 8.24 11.12 13.33
C ILE A 18 9.52 11.54 12.62
N VAL A 19 9.39 11.91 11.35
CA VAL A 19 10.49 12.39 10.50
C VAL A 19 10.27 13.86 10.18
N ASP A 20 11.15 14.71 10.70
CA ASP A 20 11.18 16.15 10.40
C ASP A 20 11.89 16.41 9.07
N GLY A 21 11.18 16.13 7.97
CA GLY A 21 11.67 16.22 6.60
C GLY A 21 11.25 15.01 5.77
N ASP A 22 12.03 14.72 4.73
CA ASP A 22 11.75 13.64 3.79
C ASP A 22 12.19 12.28 4.36
N LEU A 23 11.39 11.25 4.07
CA LEU A 23 11.68 9.84 4.39
C LEU A 23 11.79 9.04 3.10
N VAL A 24 12.89 8.30 2.95
CA VAL A 24 13.07 7.33 1.87
C VAL A 24 13.29 5.96 2.47
N VAL A 25 12.41 5.02 2.12
CA VAL A 25 12.50 3.60 2.48
C VAL A 25 12.66 2.80 1.19
N HIS A 26 13.85 2.32 0.87
CA HIS A 26 14.08 1.53 -0.34
C HIS A 26 13.37 0.15 -0.30
N GLY A 27 12.94 -0.25 0.90
CA GLY A 27 12.20 -1.47 1.15
C GLY A 27 10.69 -1.31 1.22
N PHE A 28 10.08 -2.35 1.77
CA PHE A 28 8.68 -2.42 2.16
C PHE A 28 8.50 -1.81 3.55
N LEU A 29 7.51 -0.96 3.71
CA LEU A 29 7.10 -0.37 4.99
C LEU A 29 5.82 -1.05 5.49
N ASP A 30 5.87 -1.66 6.67
CA ASP A 30 4.72 -2.24 7.38
C ASP A 30 4.60 -1.63 8.78
N ASP A 31 3.47 -0.98 9.05
CA ASP A 31 3.18 -0.39 10.36
C ASP A 31 2.42 -1.33 11.32
N TYR A 32 2.31 -2.63 10.98
CA TYR A 32 1.44 -3.56 11.70
C TYR A 32 2.03 -4.96 11.99
N VAL A 33 3.36 -5.14 11.99
CA VAL A 33 3.94 -6.47 12.20
C VAL A 33 3.69 -7.03 13.61
N SER A 34 3.91 -6.21 14.65
CA SER A 34 3.77 -6.63 16.06
C SER A 34 2.82 -5.75 16.90
N GLY A 35 2.33 -4.65 16.34
CA GLY A 35 1.48 -3.68 17.03
C GLY A 35 0.91 -2.66 16.05
N ILE A 36 0.37 -1.54 16.52
CA ILE A 36 -0.16 -0.48 15.65
C ILE A 36 0.84 0.67 15.65
N GLY A 37 1.54 0.83 14.52
CA GLY A 37 2.47 1.93 14.30
C GLY A 37 1.78 3.28 14.04
N LEU A 38 2.56 4.33 14.17
CA LEU A 38 2.19 5.69 13.76
C LEU A 38 3.36 6.28 12.98
N LEU A 39 3.10 6.71 11.75
CA LEU A 39 4.08 7.35 10.88
C LEU A 39 3.68 8.79 10.60
N VAL A 40 4.57 9.72 10.91
CA VAL A 40 4.44 11.14 10.55
C VAL A 40 5.70 11.56 9.79
N VAL A 41 5.53 11.95 8.53
CA VAL A 41 6.59 12.49 7.68
C VAL A 41 6.23 13.94 7.35
N LEU A 42 7.07 14.90 7.77
CA LEU A 42 6.81 16.33 7.56
C LEU A 42 7.26 16.84 6.18
N GLY A 43 7.86 15.99 5.36
CA GLY A 43 8.17 16.21 3.94
C GLY A 43 7.53 15.14 3.05
N ASP A 44 8.29 14.69 2.05
CA ASP A 44 7.88 13.64 1.12
C ASP A 44 8.23 12.24 1.65
N LEU A 45 7.40 11.25 1.28
CA LEU A 45 7.67 9.83 1.51
C LEU A 45 7.93 9.12 0.19
N VAL A 46 9.11 8.53 0.02
CA VAL A 46 9.42 7.61 -1.07
C VAL A 46 9.59 6.21 -0.51
N VAL A 47 8.89 5.23 -1.08
CA VAL A 47 8.90 3.84 -0.59
C VAL A 47 8.79 2.85 -1.75
N ARG A 48 9.26 1.61 -1.60
CA ARG A 48 8.95 0.56 -2.58
C ARG A 48 7.49 0.16 -2.49
N ASP A 49 7.06 -0.31 -1.33
CA ASP A 49 5.68 -0.71 -1.02
C ASP A 49 5.32 -0.24 0.39
N LEU A 50 4.06 0.17 0.60
CA LEU A 50 3.53 0.55 1.91
C LEU A 50 2.29 -0.29 2.22
N VAL A 51 2.28 -0.93 3.38
CA VAL A 51 1.09 -1.46 4.02
C VAL A 51 0.88 -0.70 5.32
N SER A 52 -0.33 -0.17 5.51
CA SER A 52 -0.71 0.52 6.72
C SER A 52 -2.02 -0.02 7.30
N ARG A 53 -1.99 -0.42 8.58
CA ARG A 53 -3.15 -0.45 9.46
C ARG A 53 -3.20 0.74 10.41
N GLY A 54 -2.05 1.26 10.82
CA GLY A 54 -1.90 2.36 11.75
C GLY A 54 -2.21 3.73 11.16
N SER A 55 -1.82 4.78 11.87
CA SER A 55 -1.98 6.15 11.37
C SER A 55 -0.78 6.54 10.51
N VAL A 56 -1.04 7.01 9.30
CA VAL A 56 -0.03 7.57 8.40
C VAL A 56 -0.39 9.02 8.10
N TYR A 57 0.57 9.90 8.30
CA TYR A 57 0.54 11.28 7.84
C TYR A 57 1.80 11.60 7.04
N VAL A 58 1.63 12.09 5.82
CA VAL A 58 2.70 12.62 4.97
C VAL A 58 2.32 14.04 4.59
N ALA A 59 3.13 15.04 4.95
CA ALA A 59 2.81 16.43 4.64
C ALA A 59 2.94 16.75 3.14
N GLY A 60 3.92 16.13 2.48
CA GLY A 60 4.16 16.24 1.05
C GLY A 60 3.53 15.11 0.25
N ASP A 61 4.23 14.67 -0.79
CA ASP A 61 3.80 13.59 -1.65
C ASP A 61 4.21 12.22 -1.09
N LEU A 62 3.40 11.21 -1.36
CA LEU A 62 3.73 9.81 -1.12
C LEU A 62 3.95 9.12 -2.47
N ARG A 63 5.17 8.64 -2.70
CA ARG A 63 5.57 7.93 -3.91
C ARG A 63 5.95 6.49 -3.59
N ALA A 64 5.07 5.55 -3.92
CA ALA A 64 5.38 4.13 -3.89
C ALA A 64 5.85 3.66 -5.28
N GLU A 65 6.88 2.81 -5.36
CA GLU A 65 7.22 2.14 -6.63
C GLU A 65 6.19 1.07 -7.01
N GLY A 66 5.60 0.42 -6.01
CA GLY A 66 4.62 -0.65 -6.12
C GLY A 66 3.27 -0.25 -5.57
N ILE A 67 2.92 -0.77 -4.39
CA ILE A 67 1.59 -0.60 -3.79
C ILE A 67 1.59 0.33 -2.58
N VAL A 68 0.49 1.07 -2.42
CA VAL A 68 0.03 1.64 -1.15
C VAL A 68 -1.24 0.91 -0.73
N TYR A 69 -1.21 0.20 0.39
CA TYR A 69 -2.33 -0.55 0.93
C TYR A 69 -2.74 -0.01 2.30
N GLY A 70 -3.89 0.65 2.39
CA GLY A 70 -4.48 1.11 3.65
C GLY A 70 -5.60 0.19 4.12
N HIS A 71 -5.56 -0.22 5.39
CA HIS A 71 -6.57 -1.07 6.01
C HIS A 71 -6.92 -0.57 7.41
N TYR A 72 -8.12 -0.90 7.90
CA TYR A 72 -8.58 -0.67 9.28
C TYR A 72 -8.95 0.81 9.59
N ASN A 73 -10.22 1.03 9.93
CA ASN A 73 -10.87 2.34 9.89
C ASN A 73 -10.71 3.17 11.17
N ASP A 74 -10.20 2.57 12.25
CA ASP A 74 -9.95 3.27 13.51
C ASP A 74 -8.76 4.26 13.41
N PHE A 75 -7.98 4.21 12.34
CA PHE A 75 -6.82 5.07 12.11
C PHE A 75 -6.87 5.76 10.74
N THR A 76 -6.19 6.89 10.64
CA THR A 76 -6.22 7.74 9.47
C THR A 76 -5.08 7.45 8.49
N PHE A 77 -5.33 7.69 7.21
CA PHE A 77 -4.32 7.74 6.16
C PHE A 77 -4.42 9.10 5.48
N GLU A 78 -3.48 9.99 5.80
CA GLU A 78 -3.51 11.38 5.35
C GLU A 78 -2.24 11.71 4.57
N VAL A 79 -2.42 12.20 3.35
CA VAL A 79 -1.34 12.70 2.50
C VAL A 79 -1.71 14.11 2.06
N GLY A 80 -0.91 15.10 2.46
CA GLY A 80 -1.14 16.52 2.16
C GLY A 80 -0.93 16.84 0.68
N GLY A 81 -0.02 16.12 0.02
CA GLY A 81 0.19 16.13 -1.42
C GLY A 81 -0.58 15.03 -2.15
N ALA A 82 0.06 14.47 -3.17
CA ALA A 82 -0.49 13.41 -4.00
C ALA A 82 0.09 12.03 -3.66
N VAL A 83 -0.74 11.00 -3.86
CA VAL A 83 -0.33 9.59 -3.77
C VAL A 83 -0.02 9.06 -5.17
N HIS A 84 1.20 8.57 -5.36
CA HIS A 84 1.70 7.97 -6.59
C HIS A 84 2.11 6.51 -6.38
N GLY A 85 1.99 5.71 -7.43
CA GLY A 85 2.50 4.34 -7.49
C GLY A 85 1.77 3.50 -8.53
N ARG A 86 1.90 2.19 -8.44
CA ARG A 86 1.17 1.29 -9.36
C ARG A 86 -0.24 1.03 -8.87
N ALA A 87 -0.40 0.80 -7.57
CA ALA A 87 -1.71 0.55 -6.98
C ALA A 87 -1.89 1.32 -5.69
N LEU A 88 -3.05 1.98 -5.55
CA LEU A 88 -3.59 2.41 -4.27
C LEU A 88 -4.79 1.51 -3.93
N VAL A 89 -4.73 0.82 -2.80
CA VAL A 89 -5.82 -0.01 -2.31
C VAL A 89 -6.20 0.43 -0.92
N LEU A 90 -7.41 0.95 -0.79
CA LEU A 90 -8.00 1.24 0.50
C LEU A 90 -9.08 0.20 0.79
N ALA A 91 -9.07 -0.33 2.01
CA ALA A 91 -10.04 -1.32 2.45
C ALA A 91 -10.45 -1.02 3.89
N ASP A 92 -11.63 -0.45 4.05
CA ASP A 92 -12.13 -0.01 5.37
C ASP A 92 -11.09 0.89 6.06
N LYS A 93 -10.58 1.90 5.34
CA LYS A 93 -9.62 2.89 5.81
C LYS A 93 -10.21 4.28 5.69
N SER A 94 -10.10 5.09 6.75
CA SER A 94 -10.39 6.52 6.69
C SER A 94 -9.21 7.23 6.06
N ALA A 95 -9.40 7.87 4.91
CA ALA A 95 -8.30 8.43 4.13
C ALA A 95 -8.63 9.81 3.54
N SER A 96 -7.62 10.67 3.46
CA SER A 96 -7.67 11.97 2.79
C SER A 96 -6.37 12.20 2.01
N TYR A 97 -6.47 12.36 0.71
CA TYR A 97 -5.32 12.52 -0.19
C TYR A 97 -5.75 13.12 -1.53
N THR A 98 -4.78 13.59 -2.31
CA THR A 98 -4.97 13.85 -3.74
C THR A 98 -4.50 12.65 -4.55
N VAL A 99 -5.25 12.26 -5.58
CA VAL A 99 -4.82 11.22 -6.52
C VAL A 99 -3.70 11.77 -7.40
N GLY A 100 -2.54 11.11 -7.37
CA GLY A 100 -1.42 11.36 -8.26
C GLY A 100 -1.40 10.41 -9.46
N GLU A 101 -0.22 9.94 -9.82
CA GLU A 101 -0.03 8.97 -10.90
C GLU A 101 -0.24 7.55 -10.36
N LEU A 102 -1.32 6.89 -10.81
CA LEU A 102 -1.69 5.51 -10.42
C LEU A 102 -2.06 4.68 -11.66
N GLU A 103 -1.64 3.40 -11.71
CA GLU A 103 -2.21 2.44 -12.68
C GLU A 103 -3.61 1.98 -12.25
N VAL A 104 -3.82 1.83 -10.93
CA VAL A 104 -5.13 1.53 -10.35
C VAL A 104 -5.31 2.17 -8.98
N GLU A 105 -6.54 2.59 -8.71
CA GLU A 105 -7.03 2.99 -7.40
C GLU A 105 -8.26 2.15 -7.04
N ILE A 106 -8.33 1.65 -5.80
CA ILE A 106 -9.49 0.93 -5.27
C ILE A 106 -10.02 1.69 -4.05
N ASP A 107 -11.27 2.16 -4.17
CA ASP A 107 -11.95 2.88 -3.09
C ASP A 107 -12.19 2.02 -1.85
N SER A 108 -12.12 2.69 -0.70
CA SER A 108 -12.26 2.13 0.64
C SER A 108 -13.61 1.45 0.87
N TYR A 109 -14.71 2.12 0.50
CA TYR A 109 -16.07 1.72 0.90
C TYR A 109 -16.89 1.16 -0.26
N ASP A 110 -16.85 1.80 -1.43
CA ASP A 110 -17.66 1.44 -2.60
C ASP A 110 -16.82 1.41 -3.90
N PRO A 111 -15.90 0.44 -4.05
CA PRO A 111 -15.11 0.30 -5.25
C PRO A 111 -15.99 -0.09 -6.42
N THR A 112 -15.82 0.64 -7.52
CA THR A 112 -16.52 0.33 -8.75
C THR A 112 -16.03 -1.00 -9.33
N ARG A 113 -16.88 -1.64 -10.13
CA ARG A 113 -16.49 -2.85 -10.89
C ARG A 113 -15.30 -2.60 -11.83
N GLU A 114 -15.09 -1.37 -12.28
CA GLU A 114 -13.97 -1.00 -13.13
C GLU A 114 -12.66 -1.03 -12.35
N GLN A 115 -12.62 -0.40 -11.16
CA GLN A 115 -11.48 -0.46 -10.25
C GLN A 115 -11.10 -1.89 -9.90
N LEU A 116 -12.09 -2.73 -9.56
CA LEU A 116 -11.86 -4.15 -9.24
C LEU A 116 -11.36 -4.95 -10.45
N ARG A 117 -11.77 -4.58 -11.68
CA ARG A 117 -11.27 -5.23 -12.90
C ARG A 117 -9.84 -4.83 -13.18
N ALA A 118 -9.54 -3.52 -13.16
CA ALA A 118 -8.19 -2.99 -13.37
C ALA A 118 -7.19 -3.64 -12.41
N ALA A 119 -7.54 -3.71 -11.12
CA ALA A 119 -6.71 -4.36 -10.11
C ALA A 119 -6.44 -5.83 -10.43
N ARG A 120 -7.44 -6.56 -10.95
CA ARG A 120 -7.31 -7.99 -11.30
C ARG A 120 -6.40 -8.22 -12.51
N GLU A 121 -6.32 -7.25 -13.41
CA GLU A 121 -5.47 -7.32 -14.59
C GLU A 121 -4.00 -6.99 -14.27
N ILE A 122 -3.70 -6.20 -13.22
CA ILE A 122 -2.30 -5.90 -12.84
C ILE A 122 -1.78 -6.76 -11.68
N LEU A 123 -2.63 -7.16 -10.73
CA LEU A 123 -2.22 -7.94 -9.55
C LEU A 123 -2.28 -9.44 -9.83
N VAL A 124 -1.37 -10.20 -9.23
CA VAL A 124 -1.39 -11.66 -9.29
C VAL A 124 -2.62 -12.22 -8.56
N PRO A 125 -3.17 -13.36 -9.00
CA PRO A 125 -4.30 -13.99 -8.30
C PRO A 125 -4.10 -14.22 -6.81
N GLN A 126 -2.86 -14.45 -6.38
CA GLN A 126 -2.47 -14.71 -5.01
C GLN A 126 -2.61 -13.48 -4.10
N ALA A 127 -2.82 -12.28 -4.64
CA ALA A 127 -3.15 -11.09 -3.86
C ALA A 127 -4.60 -11.08 -3.33
N TYR A 128 -5.42 -12.06 -3.73
CA TYR A 128 -6.85 -12.13 -3.40
C TYR A 128 -7.17 -13.33 -2.52
N GLU A 129 -8.17 -13.18 -1.64
CA GLU A 129 -8.70 -14.27 -0.83
C GLU A 129 -9.13 -15.47 -1.71
N GLY A 130 -8.60 -16.65 -1.40
CA GLY A 130 -8.81 -17.87 -2.20
C GLY A 130 -8.27 -17.82 -3.64
N GLY A 131 -7.60 -16.75 -4.05
CA GLY A 131 -7.15 -16.56 -5.43
C GLY A 131 -6.09 -17.57 -5.88
N ALA A 132 -5.22 -18.02 -4.97
CA ALA A 132 -4.25 -19.09 -5.24
C ALA A 132 -4.92 -20.44 -5.57
N GLU A 133 -6.02 -20.79 -4.88
CA GLU A 133 -6.79 -21.99 -5.18
C GLU A 133 -7.48 -21.90 -6.55
N ARG A 134 -8.04 -20.71 -6.85
CA ARG A 134 -8.69 -20.46 -8.15
C ARG A 134 -7.69 -20.53 -9.29
N ALA A 135 -6.51 -19.94 -9.13
CA ALA A 135 -5.43 -20.00 -10.11
C ALA A 135 -5.02 -21.44 -10.42
N ARG A 136 -4.85 -22.29 -9.40
CA ARG A 136 -4.57 -23.73 -9.56
C ARG A 136 -5.65 -24.48 -10.35
N ARG A 137 -6.89 -23.98 -10.33
CA ARG A 137 -8.02 -24.51 -11.09
C ARG A 137 -8.21 -23.82 -12.46
N GLY A 138 -7.26 -23.00 -12.91
CA GLY A 138 -7.37 -22.23 -14.15
C GLY A 138 -8.43 -21.13 -14.12
N LYS A 139 -8.89 -20.72 -12.93
CA LYS A 139 -9.93 -19.70 -12.75
C LYS A 139 -9.30 -18.38 -12.35
N ARG A 140 -9.81 -17.27 -12.91
CA ARG A 140 -9.50 -15.91 -12.44
C ARG A 140 -9.97 -15.71 -10.99
N PRO A 141 -9.33 -14.82 -10.20
CA PRO A 141 -9.87 -14.37 -8.91
C PRO A 141 -11.33 -13.92 -9.03
N LYS A 142 -12.04 -13.93 -7.91
CA LYS A 142 -13.34 -13.25 -7.83
C LYS A 142 -13.12 -11.76 -8.12
N LEU A 143 -14.17 -11.10 -8.61
CA LEU A 143 -14.15 -9.66 -8.76
C LEU A 143 -14.41 -9.04 -7.38
N ASP A 144 -13.34 -8.86 -6.64
CA ASP A 144 -13.32 -8.43 -5.24
C ASP A 144 -12.05 -7.61 -4.99
N ARG A 145 -11.94 -6.95 -3.84
CA ARG A 145 -10.72 -6.23 -3.47
C ARG A 145 -9.57 -7.22 -3.23
N PRO A 146 -8.31 -6.85 -3.54
CA PRO A 146 -7.12 -7.53 -3.02
C PRO A 146 -7.23 -7.58 -1.49
N SER A 147 -6.77 -8.67 -0.90
CA SER A 147 -7.00 -8.94 0.51
C SER A 147 -5.74 -8.65 1.31
N TYR A 148 -5.87 -7.93 2.43
CA TYR A 148 -4.76 -7.52 3.28
C TYR A 148 -3.79 -8.67 3.57
N ARG A 149 -4.29 -9.79 4.11
CA ARG A 149 -3.45 -10.92 4.52
C ARG A 149 -2.62 -11.49 3.36
N PRO A 150 -3.22 -11.85 2.20
CA PRO A 150 -2.44 -12.26 1.04
C PRO A 150 -1.45 -11.21 0.52
N VAL A 151 -1.82 -9.92 0.48
CA VAL A 151 -0.92 -8.84 0.03
C VAL A 151 0.31 -8.76 0.94
N CYS A 152 0.10 -8.59 2.25
CA CYS A 152 1.20 -8.50 3.23
C CYS A 152 2.08 -9.75 3.22
N GLY A 153 1.47 -10.94 3.18
CA GLY A 153 2.22 -12.19 3.18
C GLY A 153 3.15 -12.33 1.96
N ARG A 154 2.77 -11.79 0.80
CA ARG A 154 3.62 -11.79 -0.40
C ARG A 154 4.75 -10.77 -0.28
N LEU A 155 4.47 -9.57 0.20
CA LEU A 155 5.48 -8.52 0.38
C LEU A 155 6.56 -8.99 1.38
N HIS A 156 6.16 -9.54 2.52
CA HIS A 156 7.07 -10.15 3.51
C HIS A 156 7.89 -11.33 2.96
N ALA A 157 7.32 -12.09 2.02
CA ALA A 157 8.01 -13.20 1.37
C ALA A 157 8.91 -12.78 0.18
N GLY A 158 8.94 -11.48 -0.17
CA GLY A 158 9.61 -10.98 -1.38
C GLY A 158 8.99 -11.53 -2.67
N GLU A 159 7.74 -11.98 -2.62
CA GLU A 159 7.06 -12.55 -3.77
C GLU A 159 6.40 -11.46 -4.62
N PRO A 160 6.40 -11.59 -5.97
CA PRO A 160 5.81 -10.57 -6.84
C PRO A 160 4.33 -10.33 -6.55
N LEU A 161 3.95 -9.06 -6.37
CA LEU A 161 2.56 -8.67 -6.20
C LEU A 161 1.87 -8.37 -7.54
N PHE A 162 2.65 -7.85 -8.49
CA PHE A 162 2.20 -7.48 -9.82
C PHE A 162 2.53 -8.59 -10.82
N ARG A 163 1.70 -8.69 -11.84
CA ARG A 163 1.98 -9.52 -13.02
C ARG A 163 3.14 -8.91 -13.80
N ALA A 164 3.90 -9.78 -14.47
CA ALA A 164 4.89 -9.31 -15.44
C ALA A 164 4.17 -8.56 -16.57
N PRO A 165 4.77 -7.46 -17.08
CA PRO A 165 4.30 -6.88 -18.33
C PRO A 165 4.41 -7.93 -19.45
N ASP A 166 3.37 -8.00 -20.29
CA ASP A 166 3.32 -8.88 -21.48
C ASP A 166 4.35 -8.47 -22.54
#